data_AF-A0A7V9CGH0-F1
#
_entry.id   AF-A0A7V9CGH0-F1
#
_cell.length_a   1.000
_cell.length_b   1.000
_cell.length_c   1.000
_cell.angle_alpha   90.00
_cell.angle_beta   90.00
_cell.angle_gamma   90.00
#
_symmetry.space_group_name_H-M   'P 1'
#
loop_
_entity.id
_entity.type
_entity.pdbx_description
1 polymer ?
#
loop_
_entity_poly.entity_id
_entity_poly.type
_entity_poly.pdbx_seq_one_letter_code
_entity_poly.pdbx_strand_id
1 'polypeptide(L)'
;MGPNAKTSDTRFIQAGAFALGALALYFLIEKGSFEFYWTPITIGVAYLLAAAAGGRSGGHWPTAVVIVGWGAVVLWAGETRPENLDIAGLYLAGAGAGVLVGGILIRMGFAVDVIGLGGAALAAGLILAFSGRVDQFVEAQYFALLLAVVAVVNVVLGVLARGKPAKS
;
A
#
# COMPACT_ATOMS: atom_id res chain seq x y z
N MET A 1 5.45 -22.77 18.24
CA MET A 1 5.60 -22.74 16.76
C MET A 1 7.02 -22.32 16.43
N GLY A 2 7.71 -23.04 15.55
CA GLY A 2 9.06 -22.64 15.10
C GLY A 2 9.02 -21.32 14.31
N PRO A 3 10.13 -20.56 14.27
CA PRO A 3 10.20 -19.27 13.59
C PRO A 3 9.76 -19.32 12.12
N ASN A 4 10.05 -20.42 11.41
CA ASN A 4 9.67 -20.62 10.01
C ASN A 4 8.15 -20.75 9.79
N ALA A 5 7.43 -21.37 10.74
CA ALA A 5 5.98 -21.51 10.65
C ALA A 5 5.28 -20.15 10.82
N LYS A 6 5.71 -19.37 11.82
CA LYS A 6 5.19 -18.02 12.06
C LYS A 6 5.44 -17.08 10.86
N THR A 7 6.65 -17.13 10.28
CA THR A 7 6.96 -16.35 9.08
C THR A 7 6.07 -16.75 7.90
N SER A 8 5.85 -18.05 7.70
CA SER A 8 4.98 -18.54 6.64
C SER A 8 3.53 -18.06 6.81
N ASP A 9 2.96 -18.20 8.01
CA ASP A 9 1.57 -17.82 8.26
C ASP A 9 1.37 -16.31 8.10
N THR A 10 2.31 -15.48 8.55
CA THR A 10 2.29 -14.04 8.26
C THR A 10 2.25 -13.76 6.75
N ARG A 11 3.03 -14.49 5.93
CA ARG A 11 3.03 -14.30 4.48
C ARG A 11 1.68 -14.65 3.84
N PHE A 12 1.02 -15.70 4.31
CA PHE A 12 -0.32 -16.04 3.81
C PHE A 12 -1.38 -15.01 4.20
N ILE A 13 -1.32 -14.46 5.42
CA ILE A 13 -2.23 -13.38 5.82
C ILE A 13 -1.98 -12.12 4.98
N GLN A 14 -0.71 -11.77 4.73
CA GLN A 14 -0.34 -10.67 3.83
C GLN A 14 -0.87 -10.90 2.41
N ALA A 15 -0.72 -12.10 1.87
CA ALA A 15 -1.29 -12.45 0.57
C ALA A 15 -2.82 -12.28 0.54
N GLY A 16 -3.51 -12.69 1.61
CA GLY A 16 -4.95 -12.47 1.76
C GLY A 16 -5.33 -10.98 1.73
N ALA A 17 -4.59 -10.13 2.45
CA ALA A 17 -4.82 -8.69 2.46
C ALA A 17 -4.66 -8.07 1.05
N PHE A 18 -3.62 -8.46 0.32
CA PHE A 18 -3.39 -7.98 -1.05
C PHE A 18 -4.43 -8.52 -2.04
N ALA A 19 -4.83 -9.77 -1.92
CA ALA A 19 -5.89 -10.36 -2.75
C ALA A 19 -7.23 -9.67 -2.52
N LEU A 20 -7.59 -9.39 -1.26
CA LEU A 20 -8.79 -8.63 -0.92
C LEU A 20 -8.75 -7.20 -1.48
N GLY A 21 -7.60 -6.52 -1.40
CA GLY A 21 -7.41 -5.21 -2.03
C GLY A 21 -7.57 -5.26 -3.55
N ALA A 22 -6.99 -6.26 -4.21
CA ALA A 22 -7.14 -6.46 -5.65
C ALA A 22 -8.59 -6.71 -6.06
N LEU A 23 -9.31 -7.57 -5.33
CA LEU A 23 -10.73 -7.83 -5.54
C LEU A 23 -11.59 -6.58 -5.31
N ALA A 24 -11.30 -5.81 -4.26
CA ALA A 24 -12.01 -4.56 -3.99
C ALA A 24 -11.85 -3.58 -5.17
N LEU A 25 -10.63 -3.38 -5.66
CA LEU A 25 -10.39 -2.55 -6.84
C LEU A 25 -11.13 -3.08 -8.07
N TYR A 26 -11.08 -4.40 -8.33
CA TYR A 26 -11.76 -5.02 -9.46
C TYR A 26 -13.28 -4.78 -9.43
N PHE A 27 -13.95 -5.07 -8.29
CA PHE A 27 -15.39 -4.88 -8.17
C PHE A 27 -15.83 -3.42 -8.23
N LEU A 28 -14.98 -2.52 -7.73
CA LEU A 28 -15.27 -1.09 -7.79
C LEU A 28 -15.21 -0.59 -9.24
N ILE A 29 -14.26 -1.08 -10.05
CA ILE A 29 -14.17 -0.81 -11.49
C ILE A 29 -15.38 -1.39 -12.24
N GLU A 30 -15.71 -2.66 -12.01
CA GLU A 30 -16.77 -3.39 -12.73
C GLU A 30 -18.15 -2.74 -12.60
N LYS A 31 -18.43 -2.11 -11.45
CA LYS A 31 -19.71 -1.43 -11.19
C LYS A 31 -19.86 -0.07 -11.89
N GLY A 32 -18.87 0.39 -12.65
CA GLY A 32 -18.91 1.68 -13.34
C GLY A 32 -18.98 2.90 -12.40
N SER A 33 -18.80 2.67 -11.09
CA SER A 33 -18.91 3.68 -10.03
C SER A 33 -17.56 4.20 -9.55
N PHE A 34 -16.46 3.85 -10.23
CA PHE A 34 -15.12 4.12 -9.73
C PHE A 34 -14.56 5.45 -10.20
N GLU A 35 -14.66 6.45 -9.32
CA GLU A 35 -13.79 7.62 -9.42
C GLU A 35 -12.38 7.23 -8.92
N PHE A 36 -11.33 7.61 -9.68
CA PHE A 36 -9.94 7.21 -9.42
C PHE A 36 -9.48 7.47 -7.97
N TYR A 37 -10.11 8.44 -7.28
CA TYR A 37 -9.71 8.83 -5.94
C TYR A 37 -9.85 7.73 -4.87
N TRP A 38 -10.63 6.67 -5.13
CA TRP A 38 -10.72 5.50 -4.25
C TRP A 38 -9.53 4.53 -4.39
N THR A 39 -8.79 4.61 -5.50
CA THR A 39 -7.67 3.69 -5.79
C THR A 39 -6.58 3.76 -4.74
N PRO A 40 -6.00 4.95 -4.45
CA PRO A 40 -4.84 5.02 -3.57
C PRO A 40 -5.17 4.62 -2.14
N ILE A 41 -6.35 4.98 -1.63
CA ILE A 41 -6.76 4.58 -0.28
C ILE A 41 -6.98 3.07 -0.17
N THR A 42 -7.55 2.43 -1.19
CA THR A 42 -7.75 0.97 -1.21
C THR A 42 -6.41 0.23 -1.18
N ILE A 43 -5.44 0.69 -1.99
CA ILE A 43 -4.07 0.17 -1.96
C ILE A 43 -3.45 0.38 -0.57
N GLY A 44 -3.56 1.59 -0.03
CA GLY A 44 -3.01 1.94 1.27
C GLY A 44 -3.54 1.03 2.38
N VAL A 45 -4.84 0.78 2.41
CA VAL A 45 -5.48 -0.13 3.37
C VAL A 45 -4.98 -1.57 3.20
N ALA A 46 -4.84 -2.06 1.97
CA ALA A 46 -4.30 -3.40 1.72
C ALA A 46 -2.87 -3.55 2.30
N TYR A 47 -2.01 -2.56 2.04
CA TYR A 47 -0.65 -2.53 2.61
C TYR A 47 -0.65 -2.38 4.13
N LEU A 48 -1.57 -1.59 4.69
CA LEU A 48 -1.70 -1.42 6.14
C LEU A 48 -2.11 -2.72 6.83
N LEU A 49 -3.09 -3.44 6.29
CA LEU A 49 -3.50 -4.75 6.79
C LEU A 49 -2.35 -5.76 6.71
N ALA A 50 -1.61 -5.76 5.59
CA ALA A 50 -0.44 -6.61 5.41
C ALA A 50 0.69 -6.25 6.40
N ALA A 51 0.90 -4.97 6.70
CA ALA A 51 1.87 -4.51 7.70
C ALA A 51 1.45 -4.95 9.11
N ALA A 52 0.18 -4.76 9.46
CA ALA A 52 -0.40 -5.16 10.74
C ALA A 52 -0.30 -6.67 10.98
N ALA A 53 -0.48 -7.49 9.94
CA ALA A 53 -0.29 -8.94 10.01
C ALA A 53 1.16 -9.35 10.38
N GLY A 54 2.15 -8.52 10.01
CA GLY A 54 3.55 -8.69 10.42
C GLY A 54 3.88 -8.08 11.79
N GLY A 55 2.91 -7.42 12.43
CA GLY A 55 3.10 -6.68 13.68
C GLY A 55 4.16 -5.58 13.54
N ARG A 56 4.86 -5.28 14.63
CA ARG A 56 5.92 -4.25 14.63
C ARG A 56 7.03 -4.55 13.63
N SER A 57 7.31 -5.82 13.33
CA SER A 57 8.38 -6.23 12.40
C SER A 57 7.91 -6.39 10.95
N GLY A 58 6.66 -6.01 10.62
CA GLY A 58 6.12 -6.15 9.27
C GLY A 58 6.81 -5.22 8.26
N GLY A 59 7.34 -5.77 7.16
CA GLY A 59 8.10 -4.98 6.18
C GLY A 59 7.28 -4.01 5.30
N HIS A 60 5.96 -3.94 5.48
CA HIS A 60 5.07 -3.13 4.64
C HIS A 60 4.72 -1.77 5.25
N TRP A 61 5.17 -1.49 6.47
CA TRP A 61 4.86 -0.22 7.15
C TRP A 61 5.24 1.03 6.35
N PRO A 62 6.45 1.15 5.75
CA PRO A 62 6.81 2.36 5.01
C PRO A 62 5.83 2.68 3.87
N THR A 63 5.54 1.67 3.05
CA THR A 63 4.60 1.80 1.93
C THR A 63 3.18 2.07 2.43
N ALA A 64 2.74 1.36 3.48
CA ALA A 64 1.40 1.51 4.04
C ALA A 64 1.13 2.95 4.49
N VAL A 65 2.00 3.54 5.32
CA VAL A 65 1.72 4.86 5.89
C VAL A 65 1.72 5.96 4.83
N VAL A 66 2.62 5.90 3.86
CA VAL A 66 2.70 6.90 2.79
C VAL A 66 1.49 6.81 1.86
N ILE A 67 1.14 5.61 1.41
CA ILE A 67 0.00 5.44 0.49
C ILE A 67 -1.33 5.73 1.20
N VAL A 68 -1.48 5.36 2.48
CA VAL A 68 -2.68 5.74 3.26
C VAL A 68 -2.78 7.25 3.42
N GLY A 69 -1.70 7.93 3.77
CA GLY A 69 -1.70 9.40 3.90
C GLY A 69 -2.05 10.10 2.59
N TRP A 70 -1.42 9.67 1.48
CA TRP A 70 -1.73 10.16 0.15
C TRP A 70 -3.19 9.87 -0.22
N GLY A 71 -3.64 8.62 -0.08
CA GLY A 71 -4.98 8.20 -0.45
C GLY A 71 -6.09 8.84 0.37
N ALA A 72 -5.85 9.14 1.64
CA ALA A 72 -6.82 9.86 2.47
C ALA A 72 -7.08 11.27 1.93
N VAL A 73 -6.03 11.98 1.51
CA VAL A 73 -6.18 13.32 0.92
C VAL A 73 -6.76 13.25 -0.49
N VAL A 74 -6.39 12.25 -1.29
CA VAL A 74 -6.98 12.01 -2.61
C VAL A 74 -8.49 11.76 -2.49
N LEU A 75 -8.91 10.87 -1.58
CA LEU A 75 -10.31 10.60 -1.30
C LEU A 75 -11.05 11.86 -0.85
N TRP A 76 -10.48 12.60 0.09
CA TRP A 76 -11.07 13.86 0.58
C TRP A 76 -11.23 14.89 -0.54
N ALA A 77 -10.23 15.06 -1.40
CA ALA A 77 -10.28 16.01 -2.51
C ALA A 77 -11.33 15.59 -3.56
N GLY A 78 -11.46 14.28 -3.83
CA GLY A 78 -12.48 13.73 -4.72
C GLY A 78 -13.90 13.97 -4.22
N GLU A 79 -14.12 13.75 -2.92
CA GLU A 79 -15.43 13.91 -2.29
C GLU A 79 -15.83 15.39 -2.14
N THR A 80 -14.89 16.26 -1.77
CA THR A 80 -15.19 17.67 -1.46
C THR A 80 -15.06 18.62 -2.66
N ARG A 81 -14.46 18.18 -3.76
CA ARG A 81 -14.29 18.94 -5.02
C ARG A 81 -13.90 20.41 -4.79
N PRO A 82 -12.79 20.68 -4.09
CA PRO A 82 -12.44 22.05 -3.73
C PRO A 82 -12.10 22.89 -4.97
N GLU A 83 -12.76 24.03 -5.13
CA GLU A 83 -12.67 24.86 -6.35
C GLU A 83 -11.36 25.68 -6.45
N ASN A 84 -10.65 25.90 -5.33
CA ASN A 84 -9.52 26.85 -5.25
C ASN A 84 -8.27 26.29 -4.55
N LEU A 85 -8.10 24.96 -4.52
CA LEU A 85 -6.95 24.33 -3.87
C LEU A 85 -6.03 23.67 -4.89
N ASP A 86 -4.72 23.83 -4.70
CA ASP A 86 -3.71 23.09 -5.45
C ASP A 86 -3.77 21.60 -5.06
N ILE A 87 -4.39 20.80 -5.92
CA ILE A 87 -4.58 19.36 -5.75
C ILE A 87 -3.24 18.63 -5.66
N ALA A 88 -2.24 19.05 -6.43
CA ALA A 88 -0.91 18.42 -6.39
C ALA A 88 -0.23 18.69 -5.04
N GLY A 89 -0.32 19.94 -4.55
CA GLY A 89 0.14 20.32 -3.22
C GLY A 89 -0.55 19.52 -2.10
N LEU A 90 -1.86 19.32 -2.19
CA LEU A 90 -2.64 18.50 -1.25
C LEU A 90 -2.17 17.04 -1.25
N TYR A 91 -1.98 16.44 -2.42
CA TYR A 91 -1.55 15.05 -2.53
C TYR A 91 -0.14 14.85 -1.95
N LEU A 92 0.78 15.78 -2.21
CA LEU A 92 2.11 15.80 -1.59
C LEU A 92 2.02 15.97 -0.07
N ALA A 93 1.13 16.84 0.42
CA ALA A 93 0.90 17.01 1.86
C ALA A 93 0.40 15.71 2.51
N GLY A 94 -0.50 14.98 1.86
CA GLY A 94 -0.97 13.66 2.30
C GLY A 94 0.16 12.63 2.38
N ALA A 95 0.97 12.51 1.33
CA ALA A 95 2.15 11.65 1.32
C ALA A 95 3.15 12.04 2.43
N GLY A 96 3.38 13.35 2.61
CA GLY A 96 4.23 13.92 3.66
C GLY A 96 3.71 13.60 5.07
N ALA A 97 2.39 13.68 5.30
CA ALA A 97 1.78 13.26 6.55
C ALA A 97 2.04 11.76 6.81
N GLY A 98 1.94 10.92 5.79
CA GLY A 98 2.33 9.51 5.87
C GLY A 98 3.79 9.29 6.24
N VAL A 99 4.71 10.09 5.68
CA VAL A 99 6.14 10.06 6.06
C VAL A 99 6.34 10.45 7.53
N LEU A 100 5.64 11.47 8.02
CA LEU A 100 5.71 11.89 9.43
C LEU A 100 5.20 10.78 10.37
N VAL A 101 4.07 10.13 10.03
CA VAL A 101 3.56 8.97 10.76
C VAL A 101 4.60 7.84 10.75
N GLY A 102 5.24 7.57 9.62
CA GLY A 102 6.35 6.64 9.52
C GLY A 102 7.49 6.97 10.48
N GLY A 103 7.89 8.24 10.56
CA GLY A 103 8.88 8.74 11.50
C GLY A 103 8.51 8.51 12.97
N ILE A 104 7.22 8.67 13.31
CA ILE A 104 6.70 8.36 14.66
C ILE A 104 6.77 6.85 14.92
N LEU A 105 6.36 6.02 13.96
CA LEU A 105 6.40 4.56 14.08
C LEU A 105 7.83 4.03 14.27
N ILE A 106 8.83 4.64 13.62
CA ILE A 106 10.25 4.34 13.88
C ILE A 106 10.57 4.50 15.37
N ARG A 107 10.17 5.63 15.96
CA ARG A 107 10.39 5.90 17.40
C ARG A 107 9.63 4.93 18.31
N MET A 108 8.53 4.36 17.84
CA MET A 108 7.74 3.35 18.55
C MET A 108 8.26 1.91 18.35
N GLY A 109 9.40 1.74 17.66
CA GLY A 109 10.04 0.44 17.45
C GLY A 109 9.38 -0.42 16.36
N PHE A 110 8.66 0.21 15.43
CA PHE A 110 8.19 -0.47 14.21
C PHE A 110 9.32 -0.53 13.17
N ALA A 111 9.33 -1.60 12.37
CA ALA A 111 10.25 -1.84 11.26
C ALA A 111 9.88 -0.98 10.06
N VAL A 112 10.06 0.33 10.24
CA VAL A 112 9.93 1.32 9.19
C VAL A 112 11.33 1.76 8.81
N ASP A 113 11.74 1.51 7.57
CA ASP A 113 13.02 1.95 7.08
C ASP A 113 12.90 3.29 6.33
N VAL A 114 13.88 4.16 6.51
CA VAL A 114 13.86 5.52 5.95
C VAL A 114 13.96 5.50 4.42
N ILE A 115 14.67 4.53 3.84
CA ILE A 115 14.81 4.39 2.40
C ILE A 115 13.47 3.95 1.79
N GLY A 116 12.73 3.05 2.44
CA GLY A 116 11.39 2.62 2.05
C GLY A 116 10.37 3.73 2.17
N LEU A 117 10.45 4.60 3.20
CA LEU A 117 9.61 5.79 3.28
C LEU A 117 9.90 6.76 2.13
N GLY A 118 11.18 7.05 1.89
CA GLY A 118 11.62 7.91 0.79
C GLY A 118 11.22 7.34 -0.58
N GLY A 119 11.37 6.03 -0.77
CA GLY A 119 10.99 5.33 -1.99
C GLY A 119 9.49 5.33 -2.23
N ALA A 120 8.68 5.13 -1.19
CA ALA A 120 7.23 5.22 -1.29
C ALA A 120 6.76 6.65 -1.61
N ALA A 121 7.37 7.67 -0.97
CA ALA A 121 7.06 9.07 -1.24
C ALA A 121 7.47 9.47 -2.66
N LEU A 122 8.64 9.00 -3.13
CA LEU A 122 9.11 9.21 -4.50
C LEU A 122 8.17 8.54 -5.51
N ALA A 123 7.75 7.30 -5.25
CA ALA A 123 6.81 6.58 -6.12
C ALA A 123 5.47 7.32 -6.23
N ALA A 124 4.92 7.81 -5.11
CA ALA A 124 3.72 8.63 -5.13
C ALA A 124 3.92 9.91 -5.96
N GLY A 125 5.03 10.62 -5.76
CA GLY A 125 5.37 11.81 -6.53
C GLY A 125 5.54 11.53 -8.04
N LEU A 126 6.17 10.41 -8.41
CA LEU A 126 6.31 10.00 -9.81
C LEU A 126 4.95 9.69 -10.44
N ILE A 127 4.08 8.96 -9.73
CA ILE A 127 2.71 8.68 -10.21
C ILE A 127 1.97 10.00 -10.49
N LEU A 128 2.07 10.99 -9.60
CA LEU A 128 1.47 12.31 -9.81
C LEU A 128 2.08 13.07 -10.99
N ALA A 129 3.41 13.01 -11.15
CA ALA A 129 4.10 13.67 -12.25
C ALA A 129 3.69 13.08 -13.62
N PHE A 130 3.39 11.77 -13.67
CA PHE A 130 2.99 11.08 -14.90
C PHE A 130 1.47 11.03 -15.13
N SER A 131 0.65 11.19 -14.09
CA SER A 131 -0.82 11.15 -14.23
C SER A 131 -1.37 12.29 -15.10
N GLY A 132 -0.66 13.41 -15.21
CA GLY A 132 -1.02 14.52 -16.11
C GLY A 132 -0.59 14.32 -17.58
N ARG A 133 0.10 13.23 -17.92
CA ARG A 133 0.62 12.97 -19.28
C ARG A 133 0.28 11.60 -19.85
N VAL A 134 -0.21 10.67 -19.02
CA VAL A 134 -0.37 9.28 -19.43
C VAL A 134 -1.73 8.76 -18.98
N ASP A 135 -2.69 8.84 -19.89
CA ASP A 135 -4.04 8.28 -19.76
C ASP A 135 -4.03 6.78 -19.42
N GLN A 136 -2.88 6.10 -19.58
CA GLN A 136 -2.71 4.65 -19.40
C GLN A 136 -2.17 4.22 -18.02
N PHE A 137 -1.48 5.06 -17.24
CA PHE A 137 -0.88 4.63 -15.95
C PHE A 137 -1.81 4.76 -14.74
N VAL A 138 -3.00 5.32 -14.95
CA VAL A 138 -3.92 5.76 -13.89
C VAL A 138 -5.15 4.84 -13.80
N GLU A 139 -5.28 3.87 -14.71
CA GLU A 139 -6.42 2.97 -14.66
C GLU A 139 -6.29 2.01 -13.48
N ALA A 140 -7.33 1.99 -12.65
CA ALA A 140 -7.42 1.19 -11.43
C ALA A 140 -7.13 -0.30 -11.63
N GLN A 141 -7.32 -0.81 -12.86
CA GLN A 141 -7.02 -2.19 -13.25
C GLN A 141 -5.53 -2.55 -13.13
N TYR A 142 -4.61 -1.61 -13.42
CA TYR A 142 -3.18 -1.85 -13.25
C TYR A 142 -2.80 -2.01 -11.78
N PHE A 143 -3.44 -1.22 -10.91
CA PHE A 143 -3.23 -1.31 -9.47
C PHE A 143 -3.83 -2.59 -8.88
N ALA A 144 -5.00 -3.03 -9.37
CA ALA A 144 -5.59 -4.32 -9.01
C ALA A 144 -4.67 -5.48 -9.40
N LEU A 145 -4.13 -5.46 -10.63
CA LEU A 145 -3.16 -6.45 -11.11
C LEU A 145 -1.88 -6.44 -10.26
N LEU A 146 -1.36 -5.26 -9.92
CA LEU A 146 -0.16 -5.13 -9.11
C LEU A 146 -0.37 -5.72 -7.70
N LEU A 147 -1.52 -5.45 -7.06
CA LEU A 147 -1.87 -6.07 -5.79
C LEU A 147 -2.00 -7.60 -5.91
N ALA A 148 -2.60 -8.12 -6.99
CA ALA A 148 -2.67 -9.56 -7.24
C ALA A 148 -1.28 -10.19 -7.40
N VAL A 149 -0.35 -9.54 -8.13
CA VAL A 149 1.04 -10.00 -8.25
C VAL A 149 1.73 -10.03 -6.89
N VAL A 150 1.58 -8.98 -6.07
CA VAL A 150 2.16 -8.93 -4.73
C VAL A 150 1.56 -10.01 -3.82
N ALA A 151 0.28 -10.34 -3.97
CA ALA A 151 -0.35 -11.45 -3.26
C ALA A 151 0.30 -12.79 -3.63
N VAL A 152 0.49 -13.07 -4.92
CA VAL A 152 1.15 -14.29 -5.42
C VAL A 152 2.59 -14.39 -4.90
N VAL A 153 3.35 -13.30 -4.93
CA VAL A 153 4.72 -13.26 -4.39
C VAL A 153 4.72 -13.66 -2.90
N ASN A 154 3.78 -13.14 -2.11
CA ASN A 154 3.69 -13.50 -0.69
C ASN A 154 3.30 -14.98 -0.49
N VAL A 155 2.43 -15.55 -1.33
CA VAL A 155 2.14 -17.01 -1.31
C VAL A 155 3.42 -17.81 -1.57
N VAL A 156 4.17 -17.49 -2.63
CA VAL A 156 5.42 -18.19 -2.98
C VAL A 156 6.42 -18.12 -1.82
N LEU A 157 6.62 -16.92 -1.25
CA LEU A 157 7.50 -16.75 -0.09
C LEU A 157 7.01 -17.53 1.14
N GLY A 158 5.70 -17.61 1.36
CA GLY A 158 5.08 -18.39 2.42
C GLY A 158 5.34 -19.89 2.26
N VAL A 159 5.21 -20.43 1.04
CA VAL A 159 5.52 -21.83 0.71
C VAL A 159 7.01 -22.13 0.93
N LEU A 160 7.89 -21.29 0.41
CA LEU A 160 9.34 -21.45 0.57
C LEU A 160 9.78 -21.42 2.05
N ALA A 161 9.14 -20.60 2.88
CA ALA A 161 9.43 -20.54 4.31
C ALA A 161 9.08 -21.85 5.05
N ARG A 162 8.02 -22.57 4.63
CA ARG A 162 7.65 -23.87 5.22
C ARG A 162 8.65 -24.98 4.87
N GLY A 163 9.25 -24.92 3.68
CA GLY A 163 10.20 -25.92 3.21
C GLY A 163 11.60 -25.81 3.83
N LYS A 164 11.92 -24.74 4.56
CA LYS A 164 13.25 -24.58 5.18
C LYS A 164 13.31 -25.30 6.53
N PRO A 165 14.30 -26.20 6.76
CA PRO A 165 14.52 -26.79 8.07
C PRO A 165 14.88 -25.70 9.09
N ALA A 166 14.43 -25.86 10.34
CA ALA A 166 14.84 -24.98 11.43
C ALA A 166 16.35 -25.16 11.62
N LYS A 167 17.12 -24.06 11.49
CA LYS A 167 18.55 -24.10 11.80
C LYS A 167 18.70 -24.46 13.28
N SER A 168 19.31 -25.62 13.55
CA SER A 168 19.71 -26.12 14.87
C SER A 168 20.84 -25.30 15.46
#